data_AF-A0A858CLC6-F1
#
_entry.id   AF-A0A858CLC6-F1
#
_cell.length_a   1.000
_cell.length_b   1.000
_cell.length_c   1.000
_cell.angle_alpha   90.00
_cell.angle_beta   90.00
_cell.angle_gamma   90.00
#
_symmetry.space_group_name_H-M   'P 1'
#
loop_
_entity.id
_entity.type
_entity.pdbx_description
1 polymer ?
#
loop_
_entity_poly.entity_id
_entity_poly.type
_entity_poly.pdbx_seq_one_letter_code
_entity_poly.pdbx_strand_id
1 'polypeptide(L)'
;MTQILQIAAIAVATLGTGAATLSVMNEDIPDLVIPEGDWANTGALDGKTFRIYGEDLSSGAELEDDIIFRDGTFHSTDCENSCNFGWSDYQTMAIDGVIHFTTTAVCPDAPHTVVWYGRITDDDVEVDVTWTTRRWYWTNQIPIRSTGAAIPSEPVSG
;
A
#
# COMPACT_ATOMS: atom_id res chain seq x y z
N MET A 1 -66.81 52.92 -8.47
CA MET A 1 -65.65 53.48 -9.20
C MET A 1 -64.38 53.06 -8.47
N THR A 2 -63.37 52.62 -9.24
CA THR A 2 -61.94 52.45 -8.88
C THR A 2 -61.60 51.44 -7.76
N GLN A 3 -60.63 50.53 -7.85
CA GLN A 3 -59.74 50.02 -8.90
C GLN A 3 -59.04 48.76 -8.32
N ILE A 4 -58.59 47.89 -9.21
CA ILE A 4 -57.83 46.65 -9.03
C ILE A 4 -56.53 46.87 -8.22
N LEU A 5 -56.10 45.89 -7.41
CA LEU A 5 -54.71 45.38 -7.38
C LEU A 5 -54.59 44.09 -6.56
N GLN A 6 -54.18 43.04 -7.28
CA GLN A 6 -53.77 41.73 -6.75
C GLN A 6 -52.53 41.89 -5.87
N ILE A 7 -52.50 41.21 -4.72
CA ILE A 7 -51.24 40.88 -4.03
C ILE A 7 -51.32 39.40 -3.66
N ALA A 8 -50.71 38.57 -4.49
CA ALA A 8 -50.26 37.24 -4.09
C ALA A 8 -48.90 37.42 -3.39
N ALA A 9 -48.80 37.01 -2.13
CA ALA A 9 -47.53 36.97 -1.41
C ALA A 9 -47.48 35.74 -0.50
N ILE A 10 -46.99 34.66 -1.10
CA ILE A 10 -45.92 33.76 -0.62
C ILE A 10 -46.02 33.38 0.86
N ALA A 11 -46.58 32.19 1.11
CA ALA A 11 -46.39 31.47 2.35
C ALA A 11 -44.91 31.08 2.48
N VAL A 12 -44.21 31.73 3.40
CA VAL A 12 -42.85 31.35 3.81
C VAL A 12 -42.94 30.05 4.60
N ALA A 13 -42.67 28.93 3.94
CA ALA A 13 -42.37 27.67 4.60
C ALA A 13 -40.91 27.69 5.07
N THR A 14 -40.67 28.15 6.30
CA THR A 14 -39.38 27.95 6.98
C THR A 14 -39.26 26.50 7.45
N LEU A 15 -38.96 25.60 6.51
CA LEU A 15 -38.33 24.31 6.81
C LEU A 15 -36.88 24.41 6.35
N GLY A 16 -36.06 25.08 7.18
CA GLY A 16 -34.62 25.14 7.01
C GLY A 16 -34.03 23.76 7.22
N THR A 17 -33.86 23.04 6.11
CA THR A 17 -32.81 22.06 5.80
C THR A 17 -32.02 21.57 7.02
N GLY A 18 -32.42 20.40 7.54
CA GLY A 18 -31.50 19.61 8.36
C GLY A 18 -30.20 19.44 7.60
N ALA A 19 -29.08 19.75 8.25
CA ALA A 19 -27.76 19.47 7.73
C ALA A 19 -27.67 17.96 7.48
N ALA A 20 -27.92 17.53 6.24
CA ALA A 20 -27.39 16.28 5.77
C ALA A 20 -25.88 16.49 5.67
N THR A 21 -25.17 16.26 6.78
CA THR A 21 -23.75 15.94 6.69
C THR A 21 -23.69 14.66 5.87
N LEU A 22 -23.49 14.80 4.56
CA LEU A 22 -23.11 13.69 3.71
C LEU A 22 -21.77 13.22 4.27
N SER A 23 -21.82 12.23 5.16
CA SER A 23 -20.66 11.39 5.41
C SER A 23 -20.49 10.62 4.11
N VAL A 24 -19.75 11.22 3.17
CA VAL A 24 -19.09 10.46 2.13
C VAL A 24 -18.05 9.65 2.90
N MET A 25 -18.48 8.52 3.45
CA MET A 25 -17.56 7.47 3.83
C MET A 25 -16.91 7.06 2.52
N ASN A 26 -15.71 7.58 2.26
CA ASN A 26 -14.91 7.08 1.16
C ASN A 26 -14.78 5.58 1.42
N GLU A 27 -15.28 4.78 0.49
CA GLU A 27 -15.21 3.32 0.61
C GLU A 27 -13.75 2.93 0.83
N ASP A 28 -13.48 2.13 1.85
CA ASP A 28 -12.10 1.79 2.19
C ASP A 28 -11.47 1.03 1.02
N ILE A 29 -10.28 1.46 0.61
CA ILE A 29 -9.59 0.85 -0.52
C ILE A 29 -8.87 -0.39 0.03
N PRO A 30 -9.17 -1.60 -0.47
CA PRO A 30 -8.47 -2.80 -0.01
C PRO A 30 -6.99 -2.71 -0.35
N ASP A 31 -6.14 -3.29 0.50
CA ASP A 31 -4.72 -3.46 0.17
C ASP A 31 -4.53 -4.39 -1.03
N LEU A 32 -3.29 -4.44 -1.53
CA LEU A 32 -2.85 -5.38 -2.56
C LEU A 32 -3.38 -6.79 -2.25
N VAL A 33 -4.14 -7.34 -3.19
CA VAL A 33 -4.68 -8.69 -3.07
C VAL A 33 -3.57 -9.69 -3.33
N ILE A 34 -3.23 -10.46 -2.30
CA ILE A 34 -2.29 -11.57 -2.40
C ILE A 34 -3.01 -12.80 -2.94
N PRO A 35 -2.47 -13.49 -3.96
CA PRO A 35 -3.05 -14.73 -4.45
C PRO A 35 -3.19 -15.78 -3.34
N GLU A 36 -4.29 -16.52 -3.34
CA GLU A 36 -4.47 -17.66 -2.43
C GLU A 36 -3.45 -18.77 -2.74
N GLY A 37 -3.02 -19.48 -1.69
CA GLY A 37 -2.10 -20.60 -1.84
C GLY A 37 -1.47 -21.05 -0.52
N ASP A 38 -0.57 -22.02 -0.60
CA ASP A 38 0.11 -22.65 0.54
C ASP A 38 1.29 -21.80 1.04
N TRP A 39 0.98 -20.59 1.51
CA TRP A 39 1.97 -19.66 2.06
C TRP A 39 2.60 -20.18 3.35
N ALA A 40 3.93 -20.13 3.43
CA ALA A 40 4.67 -20.55 4.62
C ALA A 40 5.90 -19.69 4.88
N ASN A 41 6.27 -19.54 6.16
CA ASN A 41 7.52 -18.91 6.59
C ASN A 41 8.67 -19.90 6.39
N THR A 42 9.17 -20.03 5.17
CA THR A 42 10.17 -21.06 4.82
C THR A 42 11.62 -20.62 5.02
N GLY A 43 11.88 -19.31 5.09
CA GLY A 43 13.25 -18.77 5.04
C GLY A 43 13.91 -18.89 3.66
N ALA A 44 13.17 -19.24 2.59
CA ALA A 44 13.75 -19.55 1.28
C ALA A 44 14.51 -18.39 0.61
N LEU A 45 14.29 -17.16 1.06
CA LEU A 45 14.97 -15.97 0.55
C LEU A 45 16.05 -15.44 1.49
N ASP A 46 16.25 -16.05 2.67
CA ASP A 46 17.19 -15.56 3.67
C ASP A 46 18.62 -15.44 3.11
N GLY A 47 19.27 -14.31 3.39
CA GLY A 47 20.59 -13.97 2.88
C GLY A 47 20.58 -13.31 1.50
N LYS A 48 19.42 -13.20 0.85
CA LYS A 48 19.28 -12.48 -0.42
C LYS A 48 18.94 -11.00 -0.20
N THR A 49 19.50 -10.17 -1.08
CA THR A 49 19.14 -8.77 -1.24
C THR A 49 18.84 -8.52 -2.71
N PHE A 50 17.77 -7.80 -3.00
CA PHE A 50 17.45 -7.35 -4.35
C PHE A 50 17.40 -5.83 -4.36
N ARG A 51 18.00 -5.22 -5.38
CA ARG A 51 17.78 -3.80 -5.67
C ARG A 51 16.66 -3.69 -6.68
N ILE A 52 15.61 -2.96 -6.33
CA ILE A 52 14.42 -2.76 -7.15
C ILE A 52 14.29 -1.30 -7.59
N TYR A 53 13.80 -1.11 -8.81
CA TYR A 53 13.46 0.16 -9.42
C TYR A 53 12.02 0.09 -9.91
N GLY A 54 11.24 1.12 -9.64
CA GLY A 54 9.83 1.14 -10.01
C GLY A 54 9.23 2.53 -10.05
N GLU A 55 7.91 2.57 -10.16
CA GLU A 55 7.16 3.82 -10.17
C GLU A 55 5.83 3.67 -9.43
N ASP A 56 5.39 4.76 -8.81
CA ASP A 56 3.99 4.94 -8.42
C ASP A 56 3.13 5.02 -9.69
N LEU A 57 2.22 4.06 -9.85
CA LEU A 57 1.36 3.94 -11.02
C LEU A 57 0.37 5.11 -11.16
N SER A 58 0.16 5.90 -10.10
CA SER A 58 -0.74 7.05 -10.09
C SER A 58 -0.05 8.35 -10.47
N SER A 59 1.15 8.59 -9.95
CA SER A 59 1.87 9.87 -10.15
C SER A 59 3.07 9.79 -11.10
N GLY A 60 3.57 8.59 -11.39
CA GLY A 60 4.82 8.36 -12.12
C GLY A 60 6.07 8.73 -11.30
N ALA A 61 5.95 8.91 -9.98
CA ALA A 61 7.11 9.12 -9.13
C ALA A 61 7.97 7.85 -9.12
N GLU A 62 9.26 8.01 -9.41
CA GLU A 62 10.24 6.93 -9.40
C GLU A 62 10.53 6.45 -7.96
N LEU A 63 10.79 5.16 -7.82
CA LEU A 63 11.18 4.50 -6.58
C LEU A 63 12.43 3.65 -6.81
N GLU A 64 13.39 3.73 -5.88
CA GLU A 64 14.54 2.85 -5.75
C GLU A 64 14.56 2.32 -4.31
N ASP A 65 14.71 1.01 -4.15
CA ASP A 65 14.78 0.38 -2.82
C ASP A 65 15.67 -0.87 -2.84
N ASP A 66 16.26 -1.17 -1.69
CA ASP A 66 16.82 -2.48 -1.38
C ASP A 66 15.85 -3.26 -0.51
N ILE A 67 15.43 -4.42 -1.01
CA ILE A 67 14.68 -5.38 -0.22
C ILE A 67 15.60 -6.51 0.25
N ILE A 68 15.61 -6.75 1.56
CA ILE A 68 16.56 -7.62 2.24
C ILE A 68 15.78 -8.70 2.98
N PHE A 69 16.20 -9.95 2.81
CA PHE A 69 15.61 -11.10 3.47
C PHE A 69 16.62 -11.73 4.42
N ARG A 70 16.23 -11.94 5.69
CA ARG A 70 17.11 -12.51 6.71
C ARG A 70 16.29 -13.15 7.83
N ASP A 71 16.67 -14.37 8.23
CA ASP A 71 16.10 -15.07 9.39
C ASP A 71 14.56 -15.13 9.39
N GLY A 72 13.95 -15.38 8.23
CA GLY A 72 12.49 -15.40 8.05
C GLY A 72 11.82 -14.02 8.03
N THR A 73 12.61 -12.95 8.01
CA THR A 73 12.14 -11.56 8.01
C THR A 73 12.56 -10.79 6.75
N PHE A 74 11.77 -9.79 6.42
CA PHE A 74 11.91 -8.87 5.30
C PHE A 74 12.18 -7.47 5.82
N HIS A 75 13.01 -6.72 5.09
CA HIS A 75 13.27 -5.32 5.33
C HIS A 75 13.32 -4.55 4.01
N SER A 76 12.70 -3.38 3.98
CA SER A 76 12.79 -2.40 2.90
C SER A 76 13.54 -1.19 3.44
N THR A 77 14.61 -0.80 2.76
CA THR A 77 15.40 0.37 3.16
C THR A 77 14.63 1.68 3.02
N ASP A 78 13.76 1.80 2.01
CA ASP A 78 12.90 2.97 1.82
C ASP A 78 11.83 3.07 2.92
N CYS A 79 11.21 1.95 3.31
CA CYS A 79 10.30 1.91 4.46
C CYS A 79 11.02 2.30 5.75
N GLU A 80 12.22 1.78 5.99
CA GLU A 80 13.04 2.14 7.15
C GLU A 80 13.35 3.64 7.18
N ASN A 81 13.79 4.21 6.07
CA ASN A 81 14.08 5.63 5.98
C ASN A 81 12.83 6.51 6.13
N SER A 82 11.67 6.00 5.73
CA SER A 82 10.41 6.74 5.73
C SER A 82 9.69 6.73 7.08
N CYS A 83 9.67 5.61 7.81
CA CYS A 83 9.03 5.53 9.13
C CYS A 83 9.67 4.49 10.09
N ASN A 84 10.91 4.04 9.86
CA ASN A 84 11.57 3.08 10.76
C ASN A 84 10.68 1.83 10.95
N PHE A 85 10.18 1.27 9.84
CA PHE A 85 9.30 0.11 9.83
C PHE A 85 9.96 -1.14 10.44
N GLY A 86 11.30 -1.23 10.42
CA GLY A 86 12.03 -2.36 10.93
C GLY A 86 11.88 -3.62 10.07
N TRP A 87 11.89 -4.78 10.71
CA TRP A 87 11.82 -6.10 10.08
C TRP A 87 10.41 -6.67 10.23
N SER A 88 9.88 -7.26 9.16
CA SER A 88 8.55 -7.89 9.13
C SER A 88 8.66 -9.36 8.73
N ASP A 89 7.85 -10.24 9.30
CA ASP A 89 7.80 -11.64 8.84
C ASP A 89 7.43 -11.69 7.34
N TYR A 90 8.04 -12.61 6.60
CA TYR A 90 7.64 -12.87 5.22
C TYR A 90 7.24 -14.33 5.01
N GLN A 91 6.34 -14.51 4.06
CA GLN A 91 5.90 -15.80 3.60
C GLN A 91 6.35 -16.04 2.17
N THR A 92 6.52 -17.30 1.82
CA THR A 92 6.83 -17.73 0.45
C THR A 92 5.92 -18.85 0.02
N MET A 93 5.76 -18.96 -1.29
CA MET A 93 5.14 -20.09 -1.97
C MET A 93 5.90 -20.33 -3.27
N ALA A 94 6.04 -21.59 -3.69
CA ALA A 94 6.66 -21.93 -4.98
C ALA A 94 5.59 -22.43 -5.95
N ILE A 95 5.51 -21.83 -7.15
CA ILE A 95 4.60 -22.24 -8.22
C ILE A 95 5.43 -22.39 -9.49
N ASP A 96 5.43 -23.58 -10.09
CA ASP A 96 6.09 -23.86 -11.38
C ASP A 96 7.56 -23.36 -11.47
N GLY A 97 8.28 -23.42 -10.35
CA GLY A 97 9.69 -22.98 -10.26
C GLY A 97 9.90 -21.48 -9.97
N VAL A 98 8.82 -20.69 -9.91
CA VAL A 98 8.85 -19.28 -9.48
C VAL A 98 8.64 -19.23 -7.96
N ILE A 99 9.50 -18.50 -7.26
CA ILE A 99 9.31 -18.21 -5.84
C ILE A 99 8.47 -16.95 -5.73
N HIS A 100 7.29 -17.08 -5.12
CA HIS A 100 6.46 -15.96 -4.73
C HIS A 100 6.78 -15.61 -3.27
N PHE A 101 6.80 -14.33 -2.94
CA PHE A 101 6.86 -13.87 -1.56
C PHE A 101 5.77 -12.84 -1.27
N THR A 102 5.39 -12.76 0.00
CA THR A 102 4.54 -11.68 0.51
C THR A 102 4.96 -11.30 1.92
N THR A 103 4.77 -10.02 2.24
CA THR A 103 4.93 -9.48 3.59
C THR A 103 4.05 -8.26 3.76
N THR A 104 3.73 -7.94 5.01
CA THR A 104 3.05 -6.70 5.39
C THR A 104 3.91 -5.98 6.40
N ALA A 105 4.40 -4.81 6.01
CA ALA A 105 5.19 -3.93 6.88
C ALA A 105 4.29 -2.84 7.47
N VAL A 106 4.48 -2.53 8.76
CA VAL A 106 3.66 -1.53 9.48
C VAL A 106 4.57 -0.47 10.09
N CYS A 107 4.24 0.79 9.82
CA CYS A 107 4.92 1.93 10.42
C CYS A 107 4.54 2.02 11.92
N PRO A 108 5.51 2.13 12.84
CA PRO A 108 5.23 2.18 14.27
C PRO A 108 4.50 3.46 14.70
N ASP A 109 4.73 4.58 14.00
CA ASP A 109 4.34 5.92 14.47
C ASP A 109 3.22 6.58 13.66
N ALA A 110 2.81 5.99 12.53
CA ALA A 110 1.77 6.52 11.66
C ALA A 110 0.97 5.38 11.03
N PRO A 111 -0.26 5.64 10.55
CA PRO A 111 -1.14 4.58 10.07
C PRO A 111 -0.81 4.18 8.63
N HIS A 112 0.46 3.85 8.39
CA HIS A 112 0.97 3.36 7.13
C HIS A 112 1.13 1.84 7.19
N THR A 113 0.58 1.17 6.19
CA THR A 113 0.74 -0.27 5.96
C THR A 113 1.22 -0.46 4.54
N VAL A 114 2.28 -1.25 4.38
CA VAL A 114 2.84 -1.55 3.06
C VAL A 114 2.73 -3.04 2.84
N VAL A 115 1.94 -3.43 1.84
CA VAL A 115 1.78 -4.83 1.43
C VAL A 115 2.61 -5.08 0.19
N TRP A 116 3.43 -6.12 0.26
CA TRP A 116 4.35 -6.53 -0.79
C TRP A 116 3.93 -7.87 -1.37
N TYR A 117 3.98 -7.99 -2.69
CA TYR A 117 3.90 -9.25 -3.40
C TYR A 117 4.99 -9.29 -4.45
N GLY A 118 5.92 -10.23 -4.31
CA GLY A 118 7.00 -10.39 -5.27
C GLY A 118 7.06 -11.77 -5.89
N ARG A 119 7.66 -11.81 -7.08
CA ARG A 119 7.85 -12.99 -7.92
C ARG A 119 9.31 -13.02 -8.33
N ILE A 120 9.99 -14.11 -7.99
CA ILE A 120 11.42 -14.29 -8.19
C ILE A 120 11.64 -15.44 -9.15
N THR A 121 12.38 -15.15 -10.22
CA THR A 121 12.86 -16.14 -11.19
C THR A 121 14.37 -15.98 -11.29
N ASP A 122 15.10 -17.02 -10.89
CA ASP A 122 16.56 -16.97 -10.76
C ASP A 122 17.02 -15.83 -9.84
N ASP A 123 17.67 -14.81 -10.42
CA ASP A 123 18.18 -13.63 -9.74
C ASP A 123 17.32 -12.38 -10.01
N ASP A 124 16.29 -12.48 -10.86
CA ASP A 124 15.39 -11.37 -11.16
C ASP A 124 14.18 -11.37 -10.22
N VAL A 125 13.70 -10.16 -9.90
CA VAL A 125 12.50 -9.96 -9.07
C VAL A 125 11.55 -8.97 -9.74
N GLU A 126 10.27 -9.30 -9.73
CA GLU A 126 9.16 -8.39 -9.98
C GLU A 126 8.38 -8.20 -8.69
N VAL A 127 7.99 -6.96 -8.38
CA VAL A 127 7.31 -6.63 -7.12
C VAL A 127 6.13 -5.71 -7.41
N ASP A 128 4.97 -6.09 -6.89
CA ASP A 128 3.80 -5.24 -6.77
C ASP A 128 3.66 -4.82 -5.30
N VAL A 129 3.41 -3.53 -5.05
CA VAL A 129 3.35 -2.98 -3.70
C VAL A 129 2.15 -2.04 -3.58
N THR A 130 1.50 -2.04 -2.42
CA THR A 130 0.61 -0.93 -2.05
C THR A 130 1.08 -0.31 -0.75
N TRP A 131 1.45 0.97 -0.78
CA TRP A 131 1.58 1.78 0.42
C TRP A 131 0.24 2.41 0.74
N THR A 132 -0.37 2.04 1.87
CA THR A 132 -1.67 2.56 2.27
C THR A 132 -1.58 3.36 3.55
N THR A 133 -2.12 4.59 3.51
CA THR A 133 -2.37 5.43 4.68
C THR A 133 -3.85 5.40 5.01
N ARG A 134 -4.23 4.84 6.17
CA ARG A 134 -5.63 4.75 6.59
C ARG A 134 -5.94 5.66 7.77
N ARG A 135 -6.95 6.52 7.63
CA ARG A 135 -7.54 7.27 8.75
C ARG A 135 -9.06 7.14 8.72
N TRP A 136 -9.71 7.53 9.81
CA TRP A 136 -11.16 7.37 9.99
C TRP A 136 -12.03 8.04 8.92
N TYR A 137 -11.51 9.03 8.19
CA TYR A 137 -12.24 9.80 7.18
C TYR A 137 -11.64 9.74 5.77
N TRP A 138 -10.50 9.07 5.60
CA TRP A 138 -9.84 8.95 4.29
C TRP A 138 -8.86 7.79 4.27
N THR A 139 -8.76 7.17 3.10
CA THR A 139 -7.72 6.21 2.76
C THR A 139 -7.00 6.73 1.53
N ASN A 140 -5.67 6.75 1.57
CA ASN A 140 -4.83 6.98 0.39
C ASN A 140 -3.93 5.80 0.17
N GLN A 141 -3.96 5.26 -1.04
CA GLN A 141 -3.17 4.12 -1.44
C GLN A 141 -2.31 4.49 -2.63
N ILE A 142 -1.03 4.13 -2.57
CA ILE A 142 -0.05 4.34 -3.62
C ILE A 142 0.31 2.95 -4.16
N PRO A 143 -0.23 2.56 -5.33
CA PRO A 143 0.15 1.32 -5.99
C PRO A 143 1.47 1.52 -6.74
N ILE A 144 2.44 0.65 -6.47
CA ILE A 144 3.79 0.71 -7.07
C ILE A 144 4.05 -0.61 -7.79
N ARG A 145 4.71 -0.53 -8.93
CA ARG A 145 5.29 -1.69 -9.61
C ARG A 145 6.78 -1.47 -9.80
N SER A 146 7.55 -2.48 -9.39
CA SER A 146 9.01 -2.44 -9.46
C SER A 146 9.56 -3.74 -10.06
N THR A 147 10.73 -3.63 -10.67
CA THR A 147 11.54 -4.78 -11.07
C THR A 147 12.95 -4.59 -10.57
N GLY A 148 13.71 -5.68 -10.46
CA GLY A 148 15.05 -5.62 -9.92
C GLY A 148 15.80 -6.92 -10.10
N ALA A 149 17.02 -6.93 -9.56
CA ALA A 149 17.89 -8.09 -9.59
C ALA A 149 18.61 -8.25 -8.25
N ALA A 150 19.03 -9.49 -7.98
CA ALA A 150 19.82 -9.81 -6.82
C ALA A 150 21.15 -9.06 -6.87
N ILE A 151 21.53 -8.48 -5.74
CA ILE A 151 22.85 -7.86 -5.56
C ILE A 151 23.62 -8.65 -4.49
N PRO A 152 24.97 -8.64 -4.53
CA PRO A 152 25.77 -9.25 -3.49
C PRO A 152 25.37 -8.66 -2.14
N SER A 153 25.01 -9.50 -1.18
CA SER A 153 24.84 -9.06 0.21
C SER A 153 26.19 -8.60 0.75
N GLU A 154 26.23 -7.41 1.37
CA GLU A 154 27.47 -6.93 1.98
C GLU A 154 27.93 -7.93 3.05
N PRO A 155 29.20 -8.38 3.04
CA PRO A 155 29.70 -9.25 4.08
C PRO A 155 29.74 -8.47 5.39
N VAL A 156 28.90 -8.87 6.35
CA VAL A 156 28.95 -8.36 7.72
C VAL A 156 30.32 -8.72 8.29
N SER A 157 31.21 -7.73 8.41
CA SER A 157 32.46 -7.89 9.15
C SER A 157 32.08 -8.04 10.62
N GLY A 158 32.23 -9.24 11.15
CA GLY A 158 32.01 -9.55 12.57
C GLY A 158 33.06 -8.95 13.50
#